data_AF-A0A8T3WR92-F1
#
_entry.id   AF-A0A8T3WR92-F1
#
_cell.length_a   1.000
_cell.length_b   1.000
_cell.length_c   1.000
_cell.angle_alpha   90.00
_cell.angle_beta   90.00
_cell.angle_gamma   90.00
#
_symmetry.space_group_name_H-M   'P 1'
#
loop_
_entity.id
_entity.type
_entity.pdbx_description
1 polymer ?
#
loop_
_entity_poly.entity_id
_entity_poly.type
_entity_poly.pdbx_seq_one_letter_code
_entity_poly.pdbx_strand_id
1 'polypeptide(L)' 'TAELYGDKASNYDISLQVKAITYHDMLIESKDKKWIAQVVVDV' A
#
# COMPACT_ATOMS: atom_id res chain seq x y z
N THR A 1 12.35 4.29 -10.56
CA THR A 1 12.40 2.81 -10.65
C THR A 1 12.24 2.26 -9.25
N ALA A 2 11.60 1.10 -9.08
CA ALA A 2 11.41 0.47 -7.77
C ALA A 2 11.90 -0.98 -7.82
N GLU A 3 12.35 -1.50 -6.68
CA GLU A 3 12.76 -2.89 -6.48
C GLU A 3 11.88 -3.50 -5.38
N LEU A 4 11.45 -4.75 -5.59
CA LEU A 4 10.60 -5.47 -4.65
C LEU A 4 11.37 -6.67 -4.11
N TYR A 5 11.36 -6.85 -2.79
CA TYR A 5 11.98 -7.96 -2.10
C TYR A 5 10.92 -8.68 -1.26
N GLY A 6 10.84 -10.01 -1.38
CA GLY A 6 9.85 -10.83 -0.68
C GLY A 6 10.04 -12.34 -0.92
N ASP A 7 9.14 -13.15 -0.36
CA ASP A 7 9.10 -14.61 -0.51
C ASP A 7 7.64 -15.08 -0.67
N LYS A 8 7.40 -16.39 -0.78
CA LYS A 8 6.09 -17.00 -1.04
C LYS A 8 5.06 -16.60 0.02
N ALA A 9 3.87 -16.20 -0.45
CA ALA A 9 2.72 -15.85 0.38
C ALA A 9 2.29 -16.97 1.34
N SER A 10 2.49 -18.24 0.95
CA SER A 10 2.19 -19.41 1.78
C SER A 10 2.99 -19.49 3.08
N ASN A 11 4.05 -18.69 3.23
CA ASN A 11 4.85 -18.63 4.44
C ASN A 11 4.22 -17.74 5.53
N TYR A 12 3.11 -17.07 5.23
CA TYR A 12 2.45 -16.09 6.11
C TYR A 12 0.95 -16.40 6.23
N ASP A 13 0.37 -16.09 7.39
CA ASP A 13 -1.08 -16.16 7.61
C ASP A 13 -1.74 -14.85 7.13
N ILE A 14 -2.21 -14.87 5.87
CA ILE A 14 -2.81 -13.70 5.23
C ILE A 14 -4.32 -13.75 5.41
N SER A 15 -4.85 -12.89 6.27
CA SER A 15 -6.28 -12.83 6.62
C SER A 15 -7.12 -11.89 5.75
N LEU A 16 -6.49 -11.10 4.87
CA LEU A 16 -7.14 -10.08 4.07
C LEU A 16 -6.60 -10.12 2.63
N GLN A 17 -7.50 -10.16 1.65
CA GLN A 17 -7.17 -10.04 0.24
C GLN A 17 -7.56 -8.65 -0.24
N VAL A 18 -6.75 -8.07 -1.13
CA VAL A 18 -7.03 -6.76 -1.74
C VAL A 18 -7.54 -6.99 -3.15
N LYS A 19 -8.73 -6.49 -3.46
CA LYS A 19 -9.37 -6.61 -4.79
C LYS A 19 -8.84 -5.56 -5.76
N ALA A 20 -8.70 -4.31 -5.31
CA ALA A 20 -8.31 -3.21 -6.18
C ALA A 20 -7.59 -2.08 -5.45
N ILE A 21 -6.66 -1.44 -6.16
CA ILE A 21 -6.11 -0.13 -5.78
C ILE A 21 -7.08 0.95 -6.22
N THR A 22 -7.34 1.92 -5.35
CA THR A 22 -8.33 2.96 -5.64
C THR A 22 -7.78 4.36 -5.41
N TYR A 23 -8.47 5.35 -5.98
CA TYR A 23 -8.23 6.77 -5.71
C TYR A 23 -9.13 7.31 -4.58
N HIS A 24 -9.94 6.46 -3.94
CA HIS A 24 -10.73 6.89 -2.79
C HIS A 24 -9.78 7.37 -1.70
N ASP A 25 -9.92 8.63 -1.30
CA ASP A 25 -9.12 9.26 -0.24
C ASP A 25 -7.60 9.07 -0.40
N MET A 26 -7.10 9.12 -1.65
CA MET A 26 -5.66 9.11 -1.94
C MET A 26 -5.06 10.47 -1.61
N LEU A 27 -3.99 10.48 -0.82
CA LEU A 27 -3.28 11.69 -0.41
C LEU A 27 -1.78 11.53 -0.66
N ILE A 28 -1.17 12.54 -1.29
CA ILE A 28 0.27 12.73 -1.36
C ILE A 28 0.55 14.15 -0.92
N GLU A 29 1.21 14.33 0.23
CA GLU A 29 1.50 15.66 0.76
C GLU A 29 2.90 15.77 1.36
N SER A 30 3.43 16.99 1.37
CA SER A 30 4.67 17.34 2.05
C SER A 30 4.35 18.20 3.28
N LYS A 31 4.72 17.72 4.46
CA LYS A 31 4.49 18.39 5.74
C LYS A 31 5.73 18.29 6.61
N ASP A 32 6.17 19.40 7.20
CA ASP A 32 7.35 19.44 8.08
C ASP A 32 8.61 18.81 7.45
N LYS A 33 8.84 19.05 6.15
CA LYS A 33 9.93 18.47 5.34
C LYS A 33 9.89 16.94 5.21
N LYS A 34 8.74 16.32 5.46
CA LYS A 34 8.48 14.89 5.26
C LYS A 34 7.38 14.69 4.24
N TRP A 35 7.48 13.60 3.48
CA TRP A 35 6.42 13.18 2.56
C TRP A 35 5.52 12.16 3.23
N ILE A 36 4.21 12.33 3.04
CA ILE A 36 3.17 11.43 3.51
C ILE A 36 2.42 10.94 2.28
N ALA A 37 2.22 9.62 2.21
CA ALA A 37 1.41 8.97 1.19
C ALA A 37 0.36 8.06 1.84
N GLN A 38 -0.89 8.17 1.40
CA GLN A 38 -2.02 7.37 1.87
C GLN A 38 -2.84 6.91 0.67
N VAL A 39 -3.32 5.66 0.74
CA VAL A 39 -4.23 5.05 -0.26
C VAL A 39 -5.24 4.18 0.46
N VAL A 40 -6.53 4.33 0.15
CA VAL A 40 -7.58 3.39 0.57
C VAL A 40 -7.77 2.33 -0.52
N VAL A 41 -7.81 1.07 -0.11
CA VAL A 41 -7.93 -0.10 -1.00
C VAL A 41 -9.29 -0.77 -0.85
N ASP A 42 -9.74 -1.42 -1.91
CA ASP A 42 -10.91 -2.31 -1.86
C ASP A 42 -10.46 -3.71 -1.43
N VAL A 43 -11.15 -4.29 -0.44
CA VAL A 43 -10.82 -5.59 0.19
C VAL A 43 -11.86 -6.64 -0.13
#